data_AF-A0A1M4MMB2-F1
#
_entry.id   AF-A0A1M4MMB2-F1
#
_cell.length_a   1.000
_cell.length_b   1.000
_cell.length_c   1.000
_cell.angle_alpha   90.00
_cell.angle_beta   90.00
_cell.angle_gamma   90.00
#
_symmetry.space_group_name_H-M   'P 1'
#
loop_
_entity.id
_entity.type
_entity.pdbx_description
1 polymer ?
#
loop_
_entity_poly.entity_id
_entity_poly.type
_entity_poly.pdbx_seq_one_letter_code
_entity_poly.pdbx_strand_id
1 'polypeptide(L)'
;MRKDRIVRGGGAPRRVVEVVQDRHGNPIEIFDPPFYRNEFEDAYRFIIDDYVVAPKEIALFLPCAVRKPYSQSPSHKLFRRVIDGVLAPEDYHIVIFGTCGTVPAELECMYPYRNYHYMLGKTTDERIRRDFHRIEVYRLKGYLEKTRDTYRHRLAYCIGPFRKAMVEAAEATGIAVDLLPSDPMIERLYDIDCPFPEGSLSMQGYVDEFREGLEKLAGEIRAGDTTALEGCPERRGPVRA
;
A
#
# COMPACT_ATOMS: atom_id res chain seq x y z
N MET A 1 24.61 20.48 14.85
CA MET A 1 23.45 20.11 14.01
C MET A 1 22.26 20.94 14.46
N ARG A 2 21.64 21.73 13.57
CA ARG A 2 20.45 22.54 13.90
C ARG A 2 19.25 21.60 14.06
N LYS A 3 19.04 21.13 15.29
CA LYS A 3 17.82 20.43 15.70
C LYS A 3 16.71 21.49 15.86
N ASP A 4 15.49 21.12 15.51
CA ASP A 4 14.28 21.90 15.77
C ASP A 4 14.14 23.22 15.00
N ARG A 5 13.65 23.16 13.76
CA ARG A 5 13.30 24.35 12.97
C ARG A 5 11.96 24.17 12.27
N ILE A 6 11.17 25.25 12.21
CA ILE A 6 9.91 25.30 11.45
C ILE A 6 10.21 25.73 10.01
N VAL A 7 9.78 24.93 9.04
CA VAL A 7 9.83 25.24 7.61
C VAL A 7 8.48 25.82 7.17
N ARG A 8 8.51 27.03 6.60
CA ARG A 8 7.35 27.72 6.00
C ARG A 8 7.56 27.77 4.48
N GLY A 9 6.86 26.91 3.74
CA GLY A 9 6.82 26.90 2.27
C GLY A 9 5.39 27.11 1.77
N GLY A 10 5.12 26.92 0.47
CA GLY A 10 3.77 27.06 -0.13
C GLY A 10 2.69 26.06 0.35
N GLY A 11 2.89 25.44 1.52
CA GLY A 11 1.94 24.57 2.20
C GLY A 11 2.07 24.74 3.72
N ALA A 12 1.26 24.01 4.48
CA ALA A 12 1.17 24.21 5.92
C ALA A 12 2.52 24.01 6.68
N PRO A 13 2.77 24.75 7.79
CA PRO A 13 4.06 24.77 8.47
C PRO A 13 4.47 23.36 8.94
N ARG A 14 5.74 22.98 8.75
CA ARG A 14 6.26 21.67 9.19
C ARG A 14 7.44 21.85 10.14
N ARG A 15 7.43 21.10 11.23
CA ARG A 15 8.55 21.06 12.18
C ARG A 15 9.54 20.00 11.75
N VAL A 16 10.79 20.38 11.51
CA VAL A 16 11.90 19.45 11.27
C VAL A 16 12.40 18.96 12.62
N VAL A 17 12.19 17.68 12.89
CA VAL A 17 12.62 17.00 14.12
C VAL A 17 14.04 16.47 14.00
N GLU A 18 14.46 16.07 12.82
CA GLU A 18 15.76 15.47 12.57
C GLU A 18 16.24 15.76 11.14
N VAL A 19 17.55 15.78 10.92
CA VAL A 19 18.14 15.77 9.57
C VAL A 19 19.08 14.58 9.46
N VAL A 20 18.84 13.70 8.49
CA VAL A 20 19.62 12.48 8.23
C VAL A 20 20.26 12.55 6.84
N GLN A 21 21.22 11.68 6.53
CA GLN A 21 21.78 11.58 5.17
C GLN A 21 21.22 10.34 4.46
N ASP A 22 20.91 10.47 3.17
CA ASP A 22 20.63 9.31 2.32
C ASP A 22 21.91 8.55 1.95
N ARG A 23 21.77 7.42 1.25
CA ARG A 23 22.90 6.61 0.77
C ARG A 23 23.85 7.34 -0.21
N HIS A 24 23.49 8.53 -0.67
CA HIS A 24 24.28 9.37 -1.55
C HIS A 24 24.82 10.62 -0.83
N GLY A 25 24.64 10.72 0.50
CA GLY A 25 25.08 11.84 1.32
C GLY A 25 24.16 13.07 1.28
N ASN A 26 23.00 13.00 0.62
CA ASN A 26 22.08 14.13 0.56
C ASN A 26 21.37 14.32 1.90
N PRO A 27 21.24 15.56 2.40
CA PRO A 27 20.50 15.84 3.63
C PRO A 27 19.00 15.61 3.40
N ILE A 28 18.39 14.91 4.35
CA ILE A 28 16.98 14.57 4.42
C ILE A 28 16.42 15.14 5.72
N GLU A 29 15.43 16.03 5.62
CA GLU A 29 14.71 16.57 6.77
C GLU A 29 13.54 15.64 7.16
N ILE A 30 13.54 15.14 8.40
CA ILE A 30 12.43 14.38 9.00
C ILE A 30 11.51 15.36 9.71
N PHE A 31 10.20 15.25 9.47
CA PHE A 31 9.19 16.09 10.11
C PHE A 31 8.45 15.38 11.26
N ASP A 32 7.68 16.14 12.04
CA ASP A 32 6.69 15.58 12.99
C ASP A 32 5.75 14.57 12.30
N PRO A 33 5.18 13.60 13.05
CA PRO A 33 4.36 12.55 12.47
C PRO A 33 3.18 13.11 11.64
N PRO A 34 3.12 12.82 10.32
CA PRO A 34 2.15 13.44 9.43
C PRO A 34 0.72 12.98 9.71
N PHE A 35 0.53 11.79 10.27
CA PHE A 35 -0.79 11.23 10.57
C PHE A 35 -1.56 11.96 11.68
N TYR A 36 -0.93 12.86 12.45
CA TYR A 36 -1.64 13.71 13.42
C TYR A 36 -2.24 14.97 12.81
N ARG A 37 -1.89 15.26 11.56
CA ARG A 37 -2.26 16.51 10.92
C ARG A 37 -3.63 16.41 10.27
N ASN A 38 -4.46 17.45 10.45
CA ASN A 38 -5.80 17.53 9.88
C ASN A 38 -5.78 17.35 8.36
N GLU A 39 -4.76 17.87 7.67
CA GLU A 39 -4.69 17.80 6.21
C GLU A 39 -4.61 16.35 5.69
N PHE A 40 -4.07 15.42 6.48
CA PHE A 40 -4.07 13.99 6.14
C PHE A 40 -5.41 13.32 6.43
N GLU A 41 -6.15 13.81 7.42
CA GLU A 41 -7.51 13.36 7.67
C GLU A 41 -8.44 13.86 6.58
N ASP A 42 -8.39 15.16 6.25
CA ASP A 42 -9.21 15.76 5.20
C ASP A 42 -8.98 15.07 3.83
N ALA A 43 -7.72 14.81 3.47
CA ALA A 43 -7.39 14.08 2.24
C ALA A 43 -7.88 12.62 2.25
N TYR A 44 -7.80 11.96 3.41
CA TYR A 44 -8.36 10.62 3.57
C TYR A 44 -9.90 10.64 3.42
N ARG A 45 -10.58 11.59 4.06
CA ARG A 45 -12.05 11.73 3.96
C ARG A 45 -12.49 12.05 2.54
N PHE A 46 -11.76 12.88 1.79
CA PHE A 46 -11.99 13.05 0.34
C PHE A 46 -11.93 11.71 -0.42
N ILE A 47 -10.93 10.86 -0.15
CA ILE A 47 -10.84 9.54 -0.80
C ILE A 47 -12.03 8.66 -0.42
N ILE A 48 -12.46 8.68 0.84
CA ILE A 48 -13.57 7.85 1.32
C ILE A 48 -14.92 8.35 0.84
N ASP A 49 -15.18 9.64 0.96
CA ASP A 49 -16.50 10.22 0.82
C ASP A 49 -16.78 10.67 -0.63
N ASP A 50 -15.76 11.15 -1.37
CA ASP A 50 -15.95 11.81 -2.69
C ASP A 50 -15.30 11.09 -3.87
N TYR A 51 -14.11 10.50 -3.68
CA TYR A 51 -13.35 9.91 -4.79
C TYR A 51 -14.00 8.63 -5.30
N VAL A 52 -14.26 8.54 -6.61
CA VAL A 52 -14.78 7.30 -7.22
C VAL A 52 -13.63 6.43 -7.67
N VAL A 53 -13.51 5.25 -7.06
CA VAL A 53 -12.51 4.25 -7.41
C VAL A 53 -13.02 3.45 -8.61
N ALA A 54 -12.25 3.41 -9.69
CA ALA A 54 -12.59 2.63 -10.87
C ALA A 54 -12.55 1.12 -10.55
N PRO A 55 -13.55 0.33 -11.00
CA PRO A 55 -13.53 -1.13 -10.86
C PRO A 55 -12.31 -1.75 -11.56
N LYS A 56 -11.67 -2.70 -10.89
CA LYS A 56 -10.52 -3.47 -11.37
C LYS A 56 -10.59 -4.89 -10.81
N GLU A 57 -10.07 -5.88 -11.53
CA GLU A 57 -10.08 -7.26 -11.04
C GLU A 57 -9.25 -7.39 -9.76
N ILE A 58 -8.08 -6.75 -9.71
CA ILE A 58 -7.13 -6.84 -8.61
C ILE A 58 -6.87 -5.48 -7.98
N ALA A 59 -6.86 -5.40 -6.65
CA ALA A 59 -6.18 -4.32 -5.93
C ALA A 59 -4.86 -4.80 -5.33
N LEU A 60 -3.79 -4.07 -5.65
CA LEU A 60 -2.44 -4.28 -5.12
C LEU A 60 -2.13 -3.19 -4.10
N PHE A 61 -2.14 -3.56 -2.82
CA PHE A 61 -1.78 -2.68 -1.72
C PHE A 61 -0.27 -2.67 -1.51
N LEU A 62 0.37 -1.55 -1.84
CA LEU A 62 1.83 -1.36 -1.72
C LEU A 62 2.16 -0.39 -0.58
N PRO A 63 3.22 -0.61 0.19
CA PRO A 63 3.55 0.24 1.32
C PRO A 63 4.12 1.57 0.84
N CYS A 64 3.89 2.62 1.63
CA CYS A 64 4.40 3.94 1.37
C CYS A 64 5.94 3.97 1.37
N ALA A 65 6.51 4.97 0.70
CA ALA A 65 7.95 5.13 0.60
C ALA A 65 8.41 6.48 1.16
N VAL A 66 9.69 6.54 1.55
CA VAL A 66 10.32 7.79 2.00
C VAL A 66 10.38 8.82 0.87
N ARG A 67 10.71 8.39 -0.34
CA ARG A 67 10.74 9.23 -1.54
C ARG A 67 9.34 9.39 -2.13
N LYS A 68 8.95 10.63 -2.42
CA LYS A 68 7.67 11.03 -3.05
C LYS A 68 7.95 11.75 -4.38
N PRO A 69 7.07 11.64 -5.39
CA PRO A 69 5.91 10.73 -5.45
C PRO A 69 6.36 9.26 -5.33
N TYR A 70 5.50 8.41 -4.77
CA TYR A 70 5.87 7.06 -4.34
C TYR A 70 6.35 6.21 -5.53
N SER A 71 5.71 6.35 -6.69
CA SER A 71 6.08 5.71 -7.95
C SER A 71 7.53 5.95 -8.38
N GLN A 72 8.15 7.04 -7.94
CA GLN A 72 9.55 7.37 -8.25
C GLN A 72 10.55 6.80 -7.24
N SER A 73 10.07 6.18 -6.16
CA SER A 73 10.94 5.52 -5.19
C SER A 73 11.59 4.26 -5.77
N PRO A 74 12.84 3.92 -5.36
CA PRO A 74 13.50 2.70 -5.83
C PRO A 74 12.70 1.42 -5.59
N SER A 75 12.02 1.32 -4.44
CA SER A 75 11.18 0.17 -4.09
C SER A 75 9.95 0.07 -4.99
N HIS A 76 9.22 1.17 -5.21
CA HIS A 76 8.06 1.15 -6.11
C HIS A 76 8.46 0.85 -7.56
N LYS A 77 9.60 1.36 -8.04
CA LYS A 77 10.12 1.00 -9.37
C LYS A 77 10.45 -0.50 -9.47
N LEU A 78 10.94 -1.10 -8.39
CA LEU A 78 11.16 -2.55 -8.32
C LEU A 78 9.82 -3.30 -8.35
N PHE A 79 8.88 -2.97 -7.47
CA PHE A 79 7.58 -3.63 -7.40
C PHE A 79 6.83 -3.53 -8.71
N ARG A 80 6.86 -2.35 -9.35
CA ARG A 80 6.22 -2.11 -10.64
C ARG A 80 6.78 -2.99 -11.74
N ARG A 81 8.11 -3.19 -11.80
CA ARG A 81 8.75 -4.12 -12.75
C ARG A 81 8.33 -5.57 -12.54
N VAL A 82 8.07 -5.98 -11.29
CA VAL A 82 7.58 -7.33 -10.98
C VAL A 82 6.12 -7.47 -11.44
N ILE A 83 5.28 -6.51 -11.07
CA ILE A 83 3.85 -6.48 -11.41
C ILE A 83 3.64 -6.46 -12.93
N ASP A 84 4.27 -5.51 -13.64
CA ASP A 84 4.16 -5.38 -15.10
C ASP A 84 4.76 -6.58 -15.86
N GLY A 85 5.58 -7.39 -15.18
CA GLY A 85 6.12 -8.64 -15.73
C GLY A 85 5.15 -9.83 -15.65
N VAL A 86 4.03 -9.69 -14.95
CA VAL A 86 3.08 -10.78 -14.67
C VAL A 86 1.64 -10.43 -15.05
N LEU A 87 1.19 -9.21 -14.72
CA LEU A 87 -0.19 -8.75 -14.89
C LEU A 87 -0.31 -7.70 -15.99
N ALA A 88 -1.45 -7.67 -16.69
CA ALA A 88 -1.75 -6.61 -17.63
C ALA A 88 -2.18 -5.34 -16.86
N PRO A 89 -1.77 -4.12 -17.28
CA PRO A 89 -2.13 -2.86 -16.61
C PRO A 89 -3.64 -2.62 -16.44
N GLU A 90 -4.45 -3.22 -17.30
CA GLU A 90 -5.90 -3.18 -17.26
C GLU A 90 -6.51 -3.99 -16.10
N ASP A 91 -5.80 -5.02 -15.59
CA ASP A 91 -6.34 -5.97 -14.61
C ASP A 91 -6.24 -5.47 -13.17
N TYR A 92 -5.30 -4.56 -12.89
CA TYR A 92 -4.99 -4.18 -11.51
C TYR A 92 -5.10 -2.67 -11.23
N HIS A 93 -5.36 -2.37 -9.96
CA HIS A 93 -5.28 -1.06 -9.35
C HIS A 93 -4.18 -1.05 -8.29
N ILE A 94 -3.27 -0.07 -8.31
CA ILE A 94 -2.30 0.11 -7.22
C ILE A 94 -2.87 1.07 -6.18
N VAL A 95 -2.89 0.62 -4.93
CA VAL A 95 -3.24 1.42 -3.76
C VAL A 95 -2.02 1.50 -2.86
N ILE A 96 -1.50 2.70 -2.65
CA ILE A 96 -0.42 2.91 -1.67
C ILE A 96 -1.05 3.02 -0.28
N PHE A 97 -0.46 2.38 0.74
CA PHE A 97 -0.90 2.52 2.13
C PHE A 97 0.28 2.66 3.09
N GLY A 98 0.05 3.09 4.33
CA GLY A 98 1.10 3.22 5.34
C GLY A 98 0.94 4.48 6.16
N THR A 99 2.03 5.20 6.46
CA THR A 99 2.04 6.34 7.41
C THR A 99 0.90 7.37 7.25
N CYS A 100 0.24 7.44 6.10
CA CYS A 100 -0.75 8.46 5.77
C CYS A 100 -2.12 7.89 5.37
N GLY A 101 -2.40 6.60 5.59
CA GLY A 101 -3.60 5.92 5.11
C GLY A 101 -3.48 5.42 3.67
N THR A 102 -4.61 5.02 3.10
CA THR A 102 -4.72 4.49 1.74
C THR A 102 -4.84 5.60 0.69
N VAL A 103 -4.10 5.44 -0.41
CA VAL A 103 -3.95 6.43 -1.48
C VAL A 103 -3.93 5.69 -2.82
N PRO A 104 -4.99 5.76 -3.63
CA PRO A 104 -4.95 5.35 -5.03
C PRO A 104 -3.74 5.97 -5.74
N ALA A 105 -3.00 5.20 -6.55
CA ALA A 105 -1.71 5.65 -7.10
C ALA A 105 -1.81 6.92 -7.94
N GLU A 106 -2.93 7.13 -8.62
CA GLU A 106 -3.26 8.33 -9.39
C GLU A 106 -3.38 9.59 -8.52
N LEU A 107 -3.60 9.45 -7.22
CA LEU A 107 -3.68 10.54 -6.24
C LEU A 107 -2.35 10.80 -5.50
N GLU A 108 -1.26 10.10 -5.81
CA GLU A 108 -0.01 10.23 -5.05
C GLU A 108 0.61 11.64 -5.10
N CYS A 109 0.27 12.42 -6.12
CA CYS A 109 0.72 13.80 -6.28
C CYS A 109 -0.18 14.82 -5.56
N MET A 110 -1.34 14.40 -5.04
CA MET A 110 -2.25 15.24 -4.29
C MET A 110 -1.62 15.66 -2.97
N TYR A 111 -1.91 16.89 -2.53
CA TYR A 111 -1.59 17.31 -1.18
C TYR A 111 -2.46 16.53 -0.18
N PRO A 112 -1.91 16.03 0.95
CA PRO A 112 -0.54 16.21 1.44
C PRO A 112 0.45 15.08 1.09
N TYR A 113 0.03 14.04 0.36
CA TYR A 113 0.80 12.80 0.15
C TYR A 113 2.16 13.02 -0.50
N ARG A 114 2.27 13.91 -1.49
CA ARG A 114 3.56 14.21 -2.13
C ARG A 114 4.52 14.99 -1.22
N ASN A 115 4.01 15.67 -0.20
CA ASN A 115 4.73 16.78 0.40
C ASN A 115 5.34 16.44 1.77
N TYR A 116 5.01 15.33 2.42
CA TYR A 116 5.62 15.00 3.72
C TYR A 116 6.92 14.22 3.59
N HIS A 117 7.70 14.26 4.67
CA HIS A 117 8.90 13.47 4.85
C HIS A 117 8.92 12.90 6.28
N TYR A 118 8.69 11.60 6.40
CA TYR A 118 8.61 10.91 7.69
C TYR A 118 9.01 9.44 7.52
N MET A 119 9.60 8.86 8.57
CA MET A 119 10.04 7.46 8.60
C MET A 119 9.65 6.81 9.93
N LEU A 120 8.55 6.04 9.91
CA LEU A 120 8.02 5.39 11.12
C LEU A 120 9.03 4.43 11.77
N GLY A 121 9.80 3.70 10.96
CA GLY A 121 10.76 2.70 11.44
C GLY A 121 11.88 3.25 12.33
N LYS A 122 12.08 4.58 12.36
CA LYS A 122 13.04 5.24 13.28
C LYS A 122 12.44 5.69 14.60
N THR A 123 11.12 5.59 14.76
CA THR A 123 10.45 6.01 15.99
C THR A 123 10.60 4.94 17.08
N THR A 124 11.18 5.33 18.20
CA THR A 124 11.26 4.53 19.44
C THR A 124 10.16 4.89 20.44
N ASP A 125 9.33 5.89 20.10
CA ASP A 125 8.20 6.31 20.93
C ASP A 125 7.02 5.35 20.76
N GLU A 126 6.75 4.55 21.80
CA GLU A 126 5.66 3.57 21.82
C GLU A 126 4.28 4.21 21.70
N ARG A 127 4.09 5.44 22.18
CA ARG A 127 2.82 6.16 22.00
C ARG A 127 2.61 6.48 20.52
N ILE A 128 3.65 6.97 19.83
CA ILE A 128 3.58 7.25 18.39
C ILE A 128 3.30 5.97 17.60
N ARG A 129 3.94 4.84 17.96
CA ARG A 129 3.72 3.54 17.30
C ARG A 129 2.27 3.06 17.47
N ARG A 130 1.72 3.17 18.69
CA ARG A 130 0.32 2.81 18.98
C ARG A 130 -0.66 3.71 18.26
N ASP A 131 -0.42 5.02 18.25
CA ASP A 131 -1.30 5.99 17.62
C ASP A 131 -1.27 5.83 16.08
N PHE A 132 -0.10 5.58 15.49
CA PHE A 132 0.03 5.16 14.09
C PHE A 132 -0.84 3.93 13.81
N HIS A 133 -0.66 2.85 14.58
CA HIS A 133 -1.39 1.59 14.36
C HIS A 133 -2.91 1.82 14.37
N ARG A 134 -3.41 2.53 15.39
CA ARG A 134 -4.84 2.85 15.52
C ARG A 134 -5.38 3.67 14.33
N ILE A 135 -4.64 4.70 13.90
CA ILE A 135 -5.05 5.56 12.78
C ILE A 135 -4.99 4.77 11.47
N GLU A 136 -3.97 3.95 11.28
CA GLU A 136 -3.81 3.18 10.06
C GLU A 136 -4.88 2.10 9.90
N VAL A 137 -5.20 1.38 10.98
CA VAL A 137 -6.34 0.44 10.99
C VAL A 137 -7.64 1.15 10.65
N TYR A 138 -7.91 2.30 11.27
CA TYR A 138 -9.10 3.11 10.95
C TYR A 138 -9.18 3.43 9.45
N ARG A 139 -8.08 3.91 8.86
CA ARG A 139 -8.05 4.32 7.45
C ARG A 139 -8.18 3.14 6.50
N LEU A 140 -7.47 2.06 6.77
CA LEU A 140 -7.55 0.81 6.00
C LEU A 140 -8.97 0.25 6.00
N LYS A 141 -9.63 0.17 7.17
CA LYS A 141 -11.01 -0.31 7.27
C LYS A 141 -11.95 0.46 6.35
N GLY A 142 -11.92 1.80 6.42
CA GLY A 142 -12.81 2.62 5.60
C GLY A 142 -12.57 2.43 4.09
N TYR A 143 -11.32 2.23 3.66
CA TYR A 143 -11.03 1.99 2.25
C TYR A 143 -11.40 0.58 1.79
N LEU A 144 -11.16 -0.44 2.62
CA LEU A 144 -11.61 -1.80 2.35
C LEU A 144 -13.14 -1.83 2.20
N GLU A 145 -13.87 -1.21 3.13
CA GLU A 145 -15.33 -1.11 3.08
C GLU A 145 -15.83 -0.35 1.85
N LYS A 146 -15.26 0.83 1.56
CA LYS A 146 -15.59 1.62 0.35
C LYS A 146 -15.45 0.79 -0.91
N THR A 147 -14.40 -0.03 -0.98
CA THR A 147 -14.03 -0.76 -2.18
C THR A 147 -14.51 -2.20 -2.18
N ARG A 148 -15.39 -2.61 -1.24
CA ARG A 148 -15.83 -4.01 -1.05
C ARG A 148 -16.23 -4.69 -2.36
N ASP A 149 -17.04 -4.01 -3.16
CA ASP A 149 -17.58 -4.52 -4.42
C ASP A 149 -16.84 -3.96 -5.65
N THR A 150 -15.75 -3.23 -5.45
CA THR A 150 -14.95 -2.62 -6.53
C THR A 150 -13.85 -3.55 -7.05
N TYR A 151 -13.32 -4.42 -6.18
CA TYR A 151 -12.28 -5.38 -6.53
C TYR A 151 -12.73 -6.80 -6.24
N ARG A 152 -12.41 -7.70 -7.16
CA ARG A 152 -12.63 -9.15 -6.98
C ARG A 152 -11.55 -9.76 -6.09
N HIS A 153 -10.29 -9.38 -6.31
CA HIS A 153 -9.14 -9.86 -5.55
C HIS A 153 -8.35 -8.71 -4.92
N ARG A 154 -7.73 -8.96 -3.76
CA ARG A 154 -6.91 -7.98 -3.03
C ARG A 154 -5.64 -8.66 -2.55
N LEU A 155 -4.50 -8.05 -2.82
CA LEU A 155 -3.20 -8.52 -2.37
C LEU A 155 -2.43 -7.36 -1.75
N ALA A 156 -1.94 -7.52 -0.52
CA ALA A 156 -1.08 -6.56 0.15
C ALA A 156 0.36 -7.08 0.25
N TYR A 157 1.30 -6.26 -0.19
CA TYR A 157 2.72 -6.58 -0.14
C TYR A 157 3.41 -5.85 1.02
N CYS A 158 3.36 -6.41 2.22
CA CYS A 158 3.74 -5.71 3.45
C CYS A 158 4.28 -6.60 4.57
N ILE A 159 5.13 -5.98 5.41
CA ILE A 159 5.73 -6.55 6.62
C ILE A 159 5.55 -5.60 7.81
N GLY A 160 5.85 -6.09 9.01
CA GLY A 160 5.96 -5.29 10.23
C GLY A 160 4.69 -4.55 10.64
N PRO A 161 4.80 -3.31 11.16
CA PRO A 161 3.65 -2.54 11.64
C PRO A 161 2.56 -2.33 10.57
N PHE A 162 2.94 -2.24 9.30
CA PHE A 162 1.99 -2.08 8.19
C PHE A 162 1.20 -3.36 7.94
N ARG A 163 1.87 -4.53 7.97
CA ARG A 163 1.21 -5.83 7.87
C ARG A 163 0.23 -6.05 9.02
N LYS A 164 0.66 -5.73 10.25
CA LYS A 164 -0.20 -5.84 11.44
C LYS A 164 -1.48 -5.01 11.30
N ALA A 165 -1.37 -3.78 10.80
CA ALA A 165 -2.54 -2.92 10.58
C ALA A 165 -3.46 -3.47 9.47
N MET A 166 -2.90 -4.01 8.38
CA MET A 166 -3.67 -4.64 7.31
C MET A 166 -4.44 -5.88 7.79
N VAL A 167 -3.78 -6.77 8.56
CA VAL A 167 -4.40 -7.96 9.16
C VAL A 167 -5.61 -7.55 10.00
N GLU A 168 -5.42 -6.64 10.96
CA GLU A 168 -6.49 -6.20 11.85
C GLU A 168 -7.65 -5.53 11.09
N ALA A 169 -7.35 -4.74 10.04
CA ALA A 169 -8.39 -4.12 9.22
C ALA A 169 -9.17 -5.13 8.37
N ALA A 170 -8.49 -6.12 7.78
CA ALA A 170 -9.11 -7.19 7.00
C ALA A 170 -10.02 -8.06 7.89
N GLU A 171 -9.53 -8.47 9.06
CA GLU A 171 -10.31 -9.22 10.05
C GLU A 171 -11.55 -8.45 10.52
N ALA A 172 -11.38 -7.17 10.86
CA ALA A 172 -12.47 -6.34 11.37
C ALA A 172 -13.57 -6.05 10.33
N THR A 173 -13.25 -6.11 9.04
CA THR A 173 -14.19 -5.84 7.94
C THR A 173 -14.74 -7.11 7.30
N GLY A 174 -14.13 -8.26 7.57
CA GLY A 174 -14.42 -9.53 6.89
C GLY A 174 -14.11 -9.50 5.39
N ILE A 175 -13.24 -8.59 4.95
CA ILE A 175 -12.84 -8.46 3.55
C ILE A 175 -11.50 -9.17 3.38
N ALA A 176 -11.48 -10.19 2.51
CA ALA A 176 -10.28 -10.97 2.25
C ALA A 176 -9.20 -10.11 1.55
N VAL A 177 -7.97 -10.23 2.06
CA VAL A 177 -6.76 -9.63 1.49
C VAL A 177 -5.64 -10.66 1.60
N ASP A 178 -5.09 -11.09 0.47
CA ASP A 178 -3.92 -11.96 0.45
C ASP A 178 -2.67 -11.19 0.90
N LEU A 179 -1.85 -11.78 1.76
CA LEU A 179 -0.71 -11.10 2.36
C LEU A 179 0.60 -11.72 1.89
N LEU A 180 1.42 -10.92 1.23
CA LEU A 180 2.78 -11.28 0.85
C LEU A 180 3.78 -10.29 1.47
N PRO A 181 5.01 -10.71 1.80
CA PRO A 181 5.49 -12.10 1.87
C PRO A 181 4.66 -12.96 2.83
N SER A 182 4.71 -14.29 2.70
CA SER A 182 4.01 -15.19 3.62
C SER A 182 4.71 -15.20 5.00
N ASP A 183 3.98 -15.58 6.06
CA ASP A 183 4.60 -15.68 7.40
C ASP A 183 5.80 -16.66 7.40
N PRO A 184 5.74 -17.85 6.75
CA PRO A 184 6.92 -18.71 6.59
C PRO A 184 8.11 -18.05 5.90
N MET A 185 7.87 -17.20 4.88
CA MET A 185 8.94 -16.48 4.21
C MET A 185 9.54 -15.39 5.11
N ILE A 186 8.71 -14.68 5.89
CA ILE A 186 9.17 -13.70 6.87
C ILE A 186 10.05 -14.38 7.92
N GLU A 187 9.60 -15.49 8.50
CA GLU A 187 10.35 -16.27 9.48
C GLU A 187 11.70 -16.76 8.92
N ARG A 188 11.72 -17.23 7.67
CA ARG A 188 12.93 -17.73 7.01
C ARG A 188 14.00 -16.65 6.83
N LEU A 189 13.58 -15.41 6.54
CA LEU A 189 14.48 -14.29 6.28
C LEU A 189 14.68 -13.39 7.50
N TYR A 190 14.10 -13.74 8.65
CA TYR A 190 14.22 -12.99 9.88
C TYR A 190 15.66 -13.07 10.42
N ASP A 191 16.27 -11.91 10.63
CA ASP A 191 17.62 -11.79 11.16
C ASP A 191 17.62 -10.89 12.41
N ILE A 192 17.76 -11.50 13.58
CA ILE A 192 17.75 -10.78 14.86
C ILE A 192 18.92 -9.81 15.03
N ASP A 193 20.02 -10.04 14.32
CA ASP A 193 21.22 -9.20 14.39
C ASP A 193 21.12 -7.97 13.47
N CYS A 194 20.10 -7.92 12.61
CA CYS A 194 19.81 -6.78 11.76
C CYS A 194 19.00 -5.69 12.50
N PRO A 195 19.30 -4.38 12.31
CA PRO A 195 18.52 -3.28 12.90
C PRO A 195 17.04 -3.27 12.49
N PHE A 196 16.72 -3.92 11.38
CA PHE A 196 15.35 -4.18 10.94
C PHE A 196 15.23 -5.68 10.66
N PRO A 197 14.80 -6.48 11.66
CA PRO A 197 14.93 -7.94 11.60
C PRO A 197 14.14 -8.63 10.48
N GLU A 198 13.00 -8.05 10.09
CA GLU A 198 12.21 -8.52 8.94
C GLU A 198 12.79 -8.08 7.59
N GLY A 199 13.92 -7.37 7.56
CA GLY A 199 14.59 -6.98 6.33
C GLY A 199 13.81 -6.03 5.41
N SER A 200 14.16 -6.00 4.13
CA SER A 200 13.52 -5.09 3.16
C SER A 200 12.63 -5.87 2.23
N LEU A 201 11.45 -5.35 1.90
CA LEU A 201 10.60 -5.84 0.79
C LEU A 201 11.31 -5.83 -0.58
N SER A 202 12.52 -5.28 -0.68
CA SER A 202 13.38 -5.39 -1.87
C SER A 202 14.35 -6.58 -1.82
N MET A 203 14.32 -7.41 -0.77
CA MET A 203 15.11 -8.64 -0.68
C MET A 203 14.63 -9.66 -1.71
N GLN A 204 15.58 -10.39 -2.30
CA GLN A 204 15.30 -11.29 -3.42
C GLN A 204 14.22 -12.33 -3.07
N GLY A 205 14.29 -12.97 -1.90
CA GLY A 205 13.29 -13.97 -1.50
C GLY A 205 11.86 -13.42 -1.39
N TYR A 206 11.69 -12.18 -0.91
CA TYR A 206 10.39 -11.52 -0.90
C TYR A 206 9.92 -11.09 -2.29
N VAL A 207 10.83 -10.72 -3.18
CA VAL A 207 10.52 -10.34 -4.56
C VAL A 207 10.11 -11.57 -5.38
N ASP A 208 10.77 -12.70 -5.16
CA ASP A 208 10.48 -13.98 -5.82
C ASP A 208 9.09 -14.48 -5.39
N GLU A 209 8.81 -14.53 -4.08
CA GLU A 209 7.49 -14.94 -3.59
C GLU A 209 6.38 -13.96 -4.03
N PHE A 210 6.69 -12.67 -4.12
CA PHE A 210 5.75 -11.70 -4.67
C PHE A 210 5.39 -12.01 -6.12
N ARG A 211 6.38 -12.35 -6.96
CA ARG A 211 6.15 -12.77 -8.34
C ARG A 211 5.29 -14.03 -8.41
N GLU A 212 5.64 -15.06 -7.65
CA GLU A 212 4.90 -16.33 -7.62
C GLU A 212 3.43 -16.12 -7.19
N GLY A 213 3.20 -15.28 -6.19
CA GLY A 213 1.85 -14.91 -5.76
C GLY A 213 1.03 -14.18 -6.83
N LEU A 214 1.67 -13.27 -7.58
CA LEU A 214 1.01 -12.59 -8.72
C LEU A 214 0.72 -13.57 -9.87
N GLU A 215 1.60 -14.54 -10.14
CA GLU A 215 1.40 -15.55 -11.19
C GLU A 215 0.22 -16.47 -10.85
N LYS A 216 0.11 -16.88 -9.58
CA LYS A 216 -1.05 -17.62 -9.08
C LYS A 216 -2.35 -16.82 -9.27
N LEU A 217 -2.35 -15.55 -8.87
CA LEU A 217 -3.50 -14.68 -9.00
C LEU A 217 -3.93 -14.48 -10.46
N ALA A 218 -2.96 -14.32 -11.37
CA ALA A 218 -3.22 -14.26 -12.81
C ALA A 218 -3.86 -15.55 -13.35
N GLY A 219 -3.43 -16.71 -12.83
CA GLY A 219 -4.02 -18.01 -13.17
C GLY A 219 -5.47 -18.15 -12.72
N GLU A 220 -5.81 -17.68 -11.53
CA GLU A 220 -7.17 -17.70 -10.98
C GLU A 220 -8.15 -16.85 -11.81
N ILE A 221 -7.71 -15.68 -12.29
CA ILE A 221 -8.52 -14.80 -13.14
C ILE A 221 -8.84 -15.49 -14.47
N ARG A 222 -7.82 -16.04 -15.14
CA ARG A 222 -7.99 -16.74 -16.43
C ARG A 222 -8.91 -17.96 -16.31
N ALA A 223 -8.82 -18.69 -15.21
CA ALA A 223 -9.72 -19.82 -14.93
C ALA A 223 -11.16 -19.35 -14.68
N GLY A 224 -11.35 -18.26 -13.93
CA GLY A 224 -12.66 -17.64 -13.69
C GLY A 224 -13.38 -17.20 -14.97
N ASP A 225 -12.66 -16.60 -15.92
CA ASP A 225 -13.22 -16.17 -17.20
C ASP A 225 -13.65 -17.34 -18.08
N THR A 226 -12.91 -18.45 -18.04
CA THR A 226 -13.23 -19.67 -18.80
C THR A 226 -14.55 -20.28 -18.32
N THR A 227 -14.77 -20.32 -17.00
CA THR A 227 -16.03 -20.86 -16.42
C THR A 227 -17.25 -19.97 -16.69
N ALA A 228 -17.07 -18.65 -16.87
CA ALA A 228 -18.16 -17.74 -17.19
C ALA A 228 -18.62 -17.88 -18.66
N LEU A 229 -17.72 -18.25 -19.57
CA LEU A 229 -18.03 -18.45 -21.00
C LEU A 229 -18.75 -19.78 -21.28
N GLU A 230 -18.51 -20.83 -20.49
CA GLU A 230 -19.19 -22.13 -20.64
C GLU A 230 -20.64 -22.15 -20.11
N GLY A 231 -21.07 -21.09 -19.40
CA GLY A 231 -22.40 -20.98 -18.80
C GLY A 231 -23.49 -20.35 -19.67
N CYS A 232 -23.23 -20.04 -20.95
CA CYS A 232 -24.24 -19.44 -21.83
C CYS A 232 -25.07 -20.54 -22.53
N PRO A 233 -26.35 -20.79 -22.16
CA PRO A 233 -27.16 -21.77 -22.86
C PRO A 233 -27.51 -21.20 -24.24
N GLU A 234 -27.19 -21.93 -25.30
CA GLU A 234 -27.67 -21.64 -26.64
C GLU A 234 -29.20 -21.45 -26.61
N ARG A 235 -29.67 -20.24 -26.87
CA ARG A 235 -31.09 -19.99 -27.13
C ARG A 235 -31.44 -20.68 -28.45
N ARG A 236 -31.92 -21.92 -28.37
CA ARG A 236 -32.66 -22.56 -29.47
C ARG A 236 -33.90 -21.71 -29.75
N GLY A 237 -33.84 -20.91 -30.82
CA GLY A 237 -35.01 -20.25 -31.38
C GLY A 237 -36.01 -21.31 -31.89
N PRO A 238 -37.32 -21.05 -31.79
CA PRO A 238 -38.32 -22.04 -32.19
C PRO A 238 -38.35 -22.17 -33.71
N VAL A 239 -38.21 -23.41 -34.18
CA VAL A 239 -38.54 -23.82 -35.55
C VAL A 239 -40.04 -23.63 -35.76
N ARG A 240 -40.43 -22.82 -36.75
CA ARG A 240 -41.81 -22.79 -37.25
C ARG A 240 -41.87 -23.48 -38.61
N ALA A 241 -42.86 -24.37 -38.72
CA ALA A 241 -43.31 -25.03 -39.95
C ALA A 241 -44.09 -24.07 -40.86
#